data_AF-A0A810NWI1-F1
#
_entry.id   AF-A0A810NWI1-F1
#
_cell.length_a   1.000
_cell.length_b   1.000
_cell.length_c   1.000
_cell.angle_alpha   90.00
_cell.angle_beta   90.00
_cell.angle_gamma   90.00
#
_symmetry.space_group_name_H-M   'P 1'
#
loop_
_entity.id
_entity.type
_entity.pdbx_description
1 polymer ?
#
loop_
_entity_poly.entity_id
_entity_poly.type
_entity_poly.pdbx_seq_one_letter_code
_entity_poly.pdbx_strand_id
1 'polypeptide(L)' 'MLWSMTDDIAVRAEDLTKFYGTRRGIEGLTLEVRTGEVMGFLGPNGAPGCRGGPTESHA' A
#
# COMPACT_ATOMS: atom_id res chain seq x y z
N MET A 1 -25.99 26.53 -2.18
CA MET A 1 -25.46 25.16 -2.29
C MET A 1 -24.08 25.27 -2.91
N LEU A 2 -23.06 25.54 -2.09
CA LEU A 2 -21.67 25.67 -2.51
C LEU A 2 -20.92 24.51 -1.87
N TRP A 3 -20.87 23.39 -2.58
CA TRP A 3 -19.91 22.34 -2.26
C TRP A 3 -18.57 22.83 -2.82
N SER A 4 -17.57 22.93 -1.96
CA SER A 4 -16.25 23.41 -2.31
C SER A 4 -15.61 22.41 -3.26
N MET A 5 -15.55 22.74 -4.56
CA MET A 5 -15.02 21.88 -5.62
C MET A 5 -13.52 21.59 -5.54
N THR A 6 -12.81 22.09 -4.52
CA THR A 6 -11.34 22.05 -4.49
C THR A 6 -10.76 20.96 -3.58
N ASP A 7 -11.57 20.27 -2.74
CA ASP A 7 -11.01 19.53 -1.60
C ASP A 7 -11.63 18.14 -1.29
N ASP A 8 -12.37 17.51 -2.21
CA ASP A 8 -12.89 16.15 -1.96
C ASP A 8 -11.78 15.09 -2.12
N ILE A 9 -10.92 14.99 -1.12
CA ILE A 9 -9.97 13.87 -0.97
C ILE A 9 -10.77 12.59 -0.75
N ALA A 10 -10.70 11.67 -1.71
CA ALA A 10 -11.35 10.37 -1.64
C ALA A 10 -10.51 9.35 -0.87
N VAL A 11 -9.18 9.44 -0.97
CA VAL A 11 -8.25 8.57 -0.25
C VAL A 11 -7.09 9.41 0.29
N ARG A 12 -6.74 9.22 1.56
CA ARG A 12 -5.56 9.80 2.19
C ARG A 12 -4.83 8.73 2.99
N ALA A 13 -3.52 8.64 2.82
CA ALA A 13 -2.64 7.85 3.66
C ALA A 13 -1.43 8.70 4.05
N GLU A 14 -0.97 8.54 5.28
CA GLU A 14 0.21 9.22 5.81
C GLU A 14 1.11 8.18 6.46
N ASP A 15 2.39 8.17 6.06
CA ASP A 15 3.43 7.30 6.60
C ASP A 15 3.04 5.81 6.69
N LEU A 16 2.24 5.34 5.72
CA LEU A 16 1.68 4.00 5.74
C LEU A 16 2.76 2.94 5.49
N THR A 17 2.93 2.06 6.47
CA THR A 17 3.78 0.87 6.36
C THR A 17 2.92 -0.39 6.41
N LYS A 18 3.04 -1.27 5.41
CA LYS A 18 2.31 -2.54 5.33
C LYS A 18 3.27 -3.72 5.26
N PHE A 19 3.05 -4.67 6.17
CA PHE A 19 3.73 -5.97 6.17
C PHE A 19 2.86 -7.06 5.55
N TYR A 20 3.52 -7.99 4.85
CA TYR A 20 2.99 -9.24 4.35
C TYR A 20 3.82 -10.37 4.96
N GLY A 21 3.29 -10.98 6.03
CA GLY A 21 4.07 -11.88 6.88
C GLY A 21 5.24 -11.14 7.52
N THR A 22 6.45 -11.68 7.39
CA THR A 22 7.69 -11.08 7.91
C THR A 22 8.29 -10.02 7.01
N ARG A 23 7.73 -9.78 5.81
CA ARG A 23 8.29 -8.84 4.83
C ARG A 23 7.52 -7.54 4.83
N ARG A 24 8.24 -6.42 4.79
CA ARG A 24 7.65 -5.10 4.57
C ARG A 24 7.40 -4.91 3.08
N GLY A 25 6.13 -4.82 2.68
CA GLY A 25 5.72 -4.63 1.29
C GLY A 25 5.45 -3.18 0.92
N ILE A 26 5.06 -2.35 1.90
CA ILE A 26 4.96 -0.89 1.77
C ILE A 26 5.67 -0.29 2.98
N GLU A 27 6.45 0.77 2.79
CA GLU A 27 7.14 1.52 3.84
C GLU A 27 6.92 3.01 3.63
N GLY A 28 6.43 3.70 4.67
CA GLY A 28 6.35 5.16 4.72
C GLY A 28 5.55 5.81 3.59
N LEU A 29 4.46 5.19 3.14
CA LEU A 29 3.67 5.68 2.02
C LEU A 29 2.73 6.81 2.45
N THR A 30 2.98 8.01 1.93
CA THR A 30 2.08 9.16 2.02
C THR A 30 1.48 9.45 0.65
N LEU A 31 0.15 9.45 0.55
CA LEU A 31 -0.56 9.74 -0.69
C LEU A 31 -1.92 10.38 -0.44
N GLU A 32 -2.39 11.13 -1.43
CA GLU A 32 -3.74 11.66 -1.52
C GLU A 32 -4.29 11.37 -2.91
N VAL A 33 -5.54 10.92 -2.98
CA VAL A 33 -6.29 10.72 -4.24
C VAL A 33 -7.56 11.53 -4.16
N ARG A 34 -7.77 12.42 -5.13
CA ARG A 34 -8.99 13.23 -5.21
C ARG A 34 -10.15 12.45 -5.81
N THR A 35 -11.37 12.88 -5.52
CA THR A 35 -12.57 12.31 -6.15
C THR A 35 -12.50 12.44 -7.67
N GLY A 36 -12.69 11.31 -8.37
CA GLY A 36 -12.59 11.24 -9.83
C GLY A 36 -11.17 11.04 -10.37
N GLU A 37 -10.15 11.03 -9.50
CA GLU A 37 -8.78 10.71 -9.85
C GLU A 37 -8.54 9.20 -9.83
N VAL A 38 -7.78 8.70 -10.80
CA VAL A 38 -7.37 7.29 -10.86
C VAL A 38 -5.85 7.23 -10.77
N MET A 39 -5.36 6.57 -9.72
CA MET A 39 -3.93 6.37 -9.48
C MET A 39 -3.59 4.87 -9.51
N GLY A 40 -2.56 4.50 -10.28
CA GLY A 40 -2.09 3.13 -10.41
C GLY A 40 -0.68 2.97 -9.85
N PHE A 41 -0.50 2.03 -8.92
CA PHE A 41 0.81 1.63 -8.42
C PHE A 41 1.29 0.37 -9.15
N LEU A 42 2.43 0.48 -9.82
CA LEU A 42 3.09 -0.64 -10.51
C LEU A 42 4.34 -1.02 -9.72
N GLY A 43 4.25 -2.11 -8.96
CA GLY A 43 5.39 -2.70 -8.28
C GLY A 43 6.24 -3.56 -9.25
N PRO A 44 7.49 -3.87 -8.90
CA PRO A 44 8.27 -4.88 -9.62
C PRO A 44 7.56 -6.22 -9.46
N ASN A 45 6.85 -6.66 -10.51
CA ASN A 45 6.20 -7.97 -10.67
C ASN A 45 5.89 -8.71 -9.34
N GLY A 46 4.82 -8.33 -8.66
CA GLY A 46 4.19 -9.09 -7.57
C GLY A 46 5.12 -9.55 -6.43
N ALA A 47 5.07 -8.85 -5.30
CA ALA A 47 5.48 -9.28 -3.95
C ALA A 47 6.45 -10.48 -3.89
N PRO A 48 7.75 -10.28 -3.55
CA PRO A 48 8.69 -11.38 -3.46
C PRO A 48 8.15 -12.44 -2.51
N GLY A 49 8.17 -13.70 -2.98
CA GLY A 49 7.20 -14.73 -2.64
C GLY A 49 6.94 -15.02 -1.16
N CYS A 50 5.67 -15.22 -0.82
CA CYS A 50 5.25 -15.95 0.36
C CYS A 50 5.88 -17.36 0.35
N ARG A 51 7.09 -17.51 0.88
CA ARG A 51 7.65 -18.82 1.22
C ARG A 51 7.17 -19.12 2.64
N GLY A 52 6.24 -20.05 2.74
CA GLY A 52 5.65 -20.44 4.02
C GLY A 52 6.67 -21.09 4.95
N GLY A 53 6.50 -20.82 6.24
CA GLY A 53 6.89 -21.67 7.36
C GLY A 53 8.38 -21.87 7.66
N PRO A 54 8.73 -22.16 8.93
CA PRO A 54 10.10 -22.51 9.30
C PRO A 54 10.47 -23.85 8.64
N THR A 55 11.54 -23.87 7.86
CA THR A 55 12.19 -25.14 7.50
C THR A 55 12.84 -25.68 8.75
N GLU A 56 12.27 -26.75 9.30
CA GLU A 56 12.83 -27.52 10.39
C GLU A 56 14.23 -28.02 10.00
N SER A 57 15.23 -27.66 10.80
CA SER A 57 16.53 -28.31 10.77
C SER A 57 16.42 -29.61 11.57
N HIS A 58 16.32 -30.75 10.89
CA HIS A 58 16.55 -32.05 11.50
C HIS A 58 17.42 -32.90 10.59
N ALA A 59 18.55 -33.31 11.17
CA ALA A 59 19.49 -34.36 10.77
C ALA A 59 20.33 -34.12 9.51
#